data_AF-A0A101VQK2-F1
#
_entry.id   AF-A0A101VQK2-F1
#
_cell.length_a   1.000
_cell.length_b   1.000
_cell.length_c   1.000
_cell.angle_alpha   90.00
_cell.angle_beta   90.00
_cell.angle_gamma   90.00
#
_symmetry.space_group_name_H-M   'P 1'
#
loop_
_entity.id
_entity.type
_entity.pdbx_description
1 polymer ?
#
loop_
_entity_poly.entity_id
_entity_poly.type
_entity_poly.pdbx_seq_one_letter_code
_entity_poly.pdbx_strand_id
1 'polypeptide(L)'
;MPFFTPRLFLKKPTETEQLDQDSYNNNMDTIDEAFEHLEDSMVYAEVMSLYKLNKDDSRVFTELQWKREDGTLARKSLLSGGTAPNYTAKTVTYYESDGITVKAARTYALSYDQDNDLISEVLQ
;
A
#
# COMPACT_ATOMS: atom_id res chain seq x y z
N MET A 1 -13.15 30.14 -22.21
CA MET A 1 -13.27 28.68 -22.43
C MET A 1 -13.44 28.02 -21.07
N PRO A 2 -14.36 27.04 -20.89
CA PRO A 2 -14.51 26.38 -19.60
C PRO A 2 -13.22 25.64 -19.25
N PHE A 3 -12.76 25.81 -18.01
CA PHE A 3 -11.64 25.06 -17.45
C PHE A 3 -12.20 23.78 -16.85
N PHE A 4 -11.53 22.64 -17.00
CA PHE A 4 -11.98 21.37 -16.44
C PHE A 4 -10.96 20.85 -15.42
N THR A 5 -11.40 20.05 -14.45
CA THR A 5 -10.48 19.30 -13.60
C THR A 5 -9.73 18.25 -14.44
N PRO A 6 -8.47 17.93 -14.13
CA PRO A 6 -7.64 17.09 -14.99
C PRO A 6 -8.03 15.61 -15.00
N ARG A 7 -8.64 15.07 -13.95
CA ARG A 7 -8.93 13.62 -13.87
C ARG A 7 -10.35 13.27 -14.28
N LEU A 8 -11.33 13.87 -13.61
CA LEU A 8 -12.75 13.60 -13.85
C LEU A 8 -13.37 14.53 -14.89
N PHE A 9 -12.58 15.44 -15.47
CA PHE A 9 -13.03 16.42 -16.46
C PHE A 9 -14.27 17.19 -16.00
N LEU A 10 -14.30 17.55 -14.72
CA LEU A 10 -15.42 18.26 -14.14
C LEU A 10 -15.31 19.74 -14.49
N LYS A 11 -16.41 20.33 -14.97
CA LYS A 11 -16.43 21.74 -15.39
C LYS A 11 -16.18 22.64 -14.18
N LYS A 12 -15.16 23.47 -14.27
CA LYS A 12 -14.94 24.61 -13.38
C LYS A 12 -15.76 25.81 -13.85
N PRO A 13 -16.25 26.63 -12.91
CA PRO A 13 -17.06 27.79 -13.25
C PRO A 13 -16.19 28.84 -13.93
N THR A 14 -16.81 29.60 -14.80
CA THR A 14 -16.16 30.71 -15.51
C THR A 14 -16.50 32.04 -14.83
N GLU A 15 -15.65 33.05 -15.01
CA GLU A 15 -15.83 34.40 -14.42
C GLU A 15 -17.19 35.05 -14.77
N THR A 16 -17.85 34.59 -15.83
CA THR A 16 -19.15 35.09 -16.30
C THR A 16 -20.36 34.36 -15.69
N GLU A 17 -20.15 33.26 -14.99
CA GLU A 17 -21.22 32.51 -14.32
C GLU A 17 -21.37 33.04 -12.89
N GLN A 18 -22.43 33.81 -12.61
CA GLN A 18 -22.76 34.30 -11.26
C GLN A 18 -23.16 33.12 -10.37
N LEU A 19 -22.18 32.48 -9.74
CA LEU A 19 -22.39 31.39 -8.79
C LEU A 19 -21.92 31.87 -7.41
N ASP A 20 -22.69 31.52 -6.39
CA ASP A 20 -22.39 31.83 -5.00
C ASP A 20 -21.04 31.19 -4.59
N GLN A 21 -20.22 31.93 -3.85
CA GLN A 21 -18.87 31.52 -3.44
C GLN A 21 -18.89 30.32 -2.47
N ASP A 22 -19.94 30.17 -1.67
CA ASP A 22 -20.14 29.03 -0.76
C ASP A 22 -20.51 27.75 -1.53
N SER A 23 -21.07 27.89 -2.73
CA SER A 23 -21.31 26.78 -3.66
C SER A 23 -20.03 26.28 -4.37
N TYR A 24 -18.91 27.01 -4.26
CA TYR A 24 -17.66 26.79 -5.01
C TYR A 24 -16.38 26.89 -4.17
N ASN A 25 -16.45 26.51 -2.90
CA ASN A 25 -15.34 26.42 -1.94
C ASN A 25 -14.26 25.37 -2.29
N ASN A 26 -13.79 25.32 -3.54
CA ASN A 26 -12.84 24.35 -4.10
C ASN A 26 -13.33 22.89 -4.14
N ASN A 27 -14.62 22.63 -3.87
CA ASN A 27 -15.18 21.28 -3.84
C ASN A 27 -14.87 20.46 -5.10
N MET A 28 -14.85 21.06 -6.29
CA MET A 28 -14.57 20.34 -7.54
C MET A 28 -13.13 19.84 -7.61
N ASP A 29 -12.17 20.66 -7.18
CA ASP A 29 -10.76 20.26 -7.09
C ASP A 29 -10.55 19.25 -5.96
N THR A 30 -11.22 19.45 -4.81
CA THR A 30 -11.20 18.49 -3.71
C THR A 30 -11.81 17.14 -4.08
N ILE A 31 -12.86 17.09 -4.91
CA ILE A 31 -13.46 15.84 -5.40
C ILE A 31 -12.51 15.14 -6.40
N ASP A 32 -11.85 15.90 -7.28
CA ASP A 32 -10.87 15.38 -8.25
C ASP A 32 -9.60 14.83 -7.56
N GLU A 33 -9.17 15.48 -6.47
CA GLU A 33 -8.09 15.02 -5.59
C GLU A 33 -8.53 13.83 -4.73
N ALA A 34 -9.75 13.84 -4.19
CA ALA A 34 -10.29 12.72 -3.43
C ALA A 34 -10.42 11.45 -4.30
N PHE A 35 -10.64 11.59 -5.61
CA PHE A 35 -10.67 10.46 -6.54
C PHE A 35 -9.30 9.81 -6.71
N GLU A 36 -8.21 10.58 -6.74
CA GLU A 36 -6.84 10.04 -6.70
C GLU A 36 -6.60 9.23 -5.42
N HIS A 37 -7.08 9.72 -4.28
CA HIS A 37 -6.98 8.99 -3.03
C HIS A 37 -7.91 7.77 -2.93
N LEU A 38 -9.05 7.77 -3.65
CA LEU A 38 -9.96 6.63 -3.75
C LEU A 38 -9.44 5.54 -4.69
N GLU A 39 -8.77 5.90 -5.78
CA GLU A 39 -8.03 4.94 -6.61
C GLU A 39 -6.92 4.26 -5.78
N ASP A 40 -6.18 5.03 -4.98
CA ASP A 40 -5.19 4.50 -4.02
C ASP A 40 -5.84 3.62 -2.93
N SER A 41 -7.11 3.86 -2.59
CA SER A 41 -7.90 3.08 -1.63
C SER A 41 -8.53 1.82 -2.24
N MET A 42 -8.92 1.82 -3.51
CA MET A 42 -9.55 0.68 -4.20
C MET A 42 -8.55 -0.44 -4.49
N VAL A 43 -7.25 -0.13 -4.49
CA VAL A 43 -6.14 -1.11 -4.55
C VAL A 43 -6.14 -2.08 -3.36
N TYR A 44 -6.84 -1.79 -2.25
CA TYR A 44 -6.98 -2.77 -1.15
C TYR A 44 -7.82 -4.01 -1.52
N ALA A 45 -8.49 -4.02 -2.67
CA ALA A 45 -9.22 -5.18 -3.19
C ALA A 45 -8.57 -5.79 -4.47
N GLU A 46 -7.33 -5.42 -4.81
CA GLU A 46 -6.59 -6.16 -5.84
C GLU A 46 -6.35 -7.60 -5.37
N VAL A 47 -6.85 -8.57 -6.14
CA VAL A 47 -6.59 -10.00 -5.93
C VAL A 47 -5.10 -10.24 -6.19
N MET A 48 -4.30 -10.15 -5.14
CA MET A 48 -2.87 -10.38 -5.25
C MET A 48 -2.55 -11.87 -5.24
N SER A 49 -1.60 -12.27 -6.09
CA SER A 49 -1.01 -13.60 -6.06
C SER A 49 0.07 -13.67 -4.98
N LEU A 50 0.01 -14.70 -4.11
CA LEU A 50 1.01 -14.93 -3.07
C LEU A 50 2.05 -15.98 -3.51
N TYR A 51 3.32 -15.59 -3.47
CA TYR A 51 4.46 -16.46 -3.71
C TYR A 51 5.25 -16.64 -2.39
N LYS A 52 5.57 -17.90 -2.06
CA LYS A 52 6.38 -18.25 -0.90
C LYS A 52 7.75 -18.71 -1.37
N LEU A 53 8.80 -18.03 -0.92
CA LEU A 53 10.18 -18.25 -1.37
C LEU A 53 11.11 -18.50 -0.18
N ASN A 54 12.33 -18.96 -0.47
CA ASN A 54 13.42 -19.11 0.49
C ASN A 54 13.01 -19.95 1.72
N LYS A 55 12.57 -21.19 1.46
CA LYS A 55 12.27 -22.15 2.51
C LYS A 55 13.56 -22.61 3.18
N ASP A 56 13.66 -22.44 4.48
CA ASP A 56 14.81 -22.87 5.28
C ASP A 56 14.72 -24.36 5.69
N ASP A 57 15.74 -24.85 6.39
CA ASP A 57 15.82 -26.22 6.91
C ASP A 57 14.75 -26.52 7.98
N SER A 58 14.29 -25.49 8.69
CA SER A 58 13.15 -25.56 9.62
C SER A 58 11.80 -25.56 8.91
N ARG A 59 11.79 -25.57 7.57
CA ARG A 59 10.63 -25.60 6.68
C ARG A 59 9.80 -24.32 6.70
N VAL A 60 10.37 -23.19 7.12
CA VAL A 60 9.75 -21.86 7.12
C VAL A 60 10.14 -21.11 5.85
N PHE A 61 9.16 -20.54 5.15
CA PHE A 61 9.42 -19.63 4.03
C PHE A 61 9.75 -18.25 4.58
N THR A 62 11.00 -17.82 4.42
CA THR A 62 11.48 -16.56 4.98
C THR A 62 11.11 -15.34 4.14
N GLU A 63 10.72 -15.55 2.88
CA GLU A 63 10.28 -14.49 1.98
C GLU A 63 8.89 -14.77 1.43
N LEU A 64 8.00 -13.78 1.55
CA LEU A 64 6.68 -13.77 0.95
C LEU A 64 6.57 -12.58 0.00
N GLN A 65 6.07 -12.82 -1.21
CA GLN A 65 5.82 -11.79 -2.21
C GLN A 65 4.35 -11.80 -2.62
N TRP A 66 3.72 -10.63 -2.60
CA TRP A 66 2.40 -10.41 -3.16
C TRP A 66 2.55 -9.62 -4.46
N LYS A 67 2.05 -10.21 -5.55
CA LYS A 67 2.12 -9.62 -6.88
C LYS A 67 0.72 -9.25 -7.36
N ARG A 68 0.63 -8.14 -8.11
CA ARG A 68 -0.58 -7.71 -8.80
C ARG A 68 -0.91 -8.68 -9.94
N GLU A 69 -2.08 -8.51 -10.56
CA GLU A 69 -2.53 -9.33 -11.70
C GLU A 69 -1.55 -9.29 -12.88
N ASP A 70 -0.96 -8.11 -13.13
CA ASP A 70 0.07 -7.92 -14.17
C ASP A 70 1.45 -8.53 -13.84
N GLY A 71 1.60 -9.11 -12.64
CA GLY A 71 2.82 -9.74 -12.16
C GLY A 71 3.83 -8.79 -11.50
N THR A 72 3.54 -7.48 -11.43
CA THR A 72 4.38 -6.51 -10.71
C THR A 72 4.34 -6.77 -9.20
N LEU A 73 5.45 -6.51 -8.52
CA LEU A 73 5.55 -6.73 -7.07
C LEU A 73 4.84 -5.58 -6.34
N ALA A 74 3.83 -5.89 -5.53
CA ALA A 74 3.14 -4.89 -4.71
C ALA A 74 3.70 -4.85 -3.29
N ARG A 75 4.02 -6.03 -2.73
CA ARG A 75 4.47 -6.18 -1.35
C ARG A 75 5.45 -7.33 -1.22
N LYS A 76 6.49 -7.13 -0.40
CA LYS A 76 7.44 -8.16 0.03
C LYS A 76 7.48 -8.19 1.56
N SER A 77 7.50 -9.38 2.14
CA SER A 77 7.78 -9.60 3.57
C SER A 77 9.01 -10.49 3.68
N LEU A 78 9.95 -10.10 4.53
CA LEU A 78 11.19 -10.84 4.78
C LEU A 78 11.38 -11.05 6.28
N LEU A 79 11.53 -12.31 6.70
CA LEU A 79 11.93 -12.69 8.05
C LEU A 79 13.45 -12.66 8.18
N SER A 80 13.95 -12.16 9.31
CA SER A 80 15.38 -12.04 9.58
C SER A 80 15.67 -12.00 11.09
N GLY A 81 16.96 -12.13 11.44
CA GLY A 81 17.41 -12.22 12.83
C GLY A 81 16.97 -13.50 13.52
N GLY A 82 17.21 -13.59 14.82
CA GLY A 82 16.84 -14.76 15.62
C GLY A 82 17.50 -16.05 15.17
N THR A 83 16.82 -17.18 15.40
CA THR A 83 17.23 -18.50 14.93
C THR A 83 15.98 -19.25 14.50
N ALA A 84 16.03 -19.85 13.31
CA ALA A 84 14.89 -20.59 12.77
C ALA A 84 14.40 -21.66 13.78
N PRO A 85 13.08 -21.81 13.96
CA PRO A 85 11.99 -21.14 13.25
C PRO A 85 11.58 -19.76 13.81
N ASN A 86 12.20 -19.31 14.92
CA ASN A 86 11.82 -18.11 15.67
C ASN A 86 12.67 -16.89 15.26
N TYR A 87 12.27 -16.26 14.15
CA TYR A 87 12.87 -15.03 13.65
C TYR A 87 12.47 -13.83 14.51
N THR A 88 13.40 -12.92 14.79
CA THR A 88 13.12 -11.78 15.68
C THR A 88 12.70 -10.50 14.95
N ALA A 89 12.77 -10.48 13.62
CA ALA A 89 12.40 -9.32 12.82
C ALA A 89 11.65 -9.69 11.53
N LYS A 90 10.67 -8.87 11.16
CA LYS A 90 9.96 -8.91 9.88
C LYS A 90 10.02 -7.55 9.21
N THR A 91 10.57 -7.48 8.00
CA THR A 91 10.55 -6.27 7.17
C THR A 91 9.49 -6.43 6.08
N VAL A 92 8.52 -5.52 6.05
CA VAL A 92 7.50 -5.43 5.01
C VAL A 92 7.77 -4.22 4.13
N THR A 93 8.00 -4.45 2.85
CA THR A 93 8.23 -3.43 1.84
C THR A 93 7.05 -3.37 0.89
N TYR A 94 6.55 -2.16 0.64
CA TYR A 94 5.50 -1.84 -0.31
C TYR A 94 6.12 -1.11 -1.49
N TYR A 95 5.62 -1.41 -2.69
CA TYR A 95 6.17 -0.92 -3.94
C TYR A 95 5.11 -0.15 -4.72
N GLU A 96 5.57 0.83 -5.49
CA GLU A 96 4.75 1.57 -6.45
C GLU A 96 4.22 0.66 -7.58
N SER A 97 3.46 1.24 -8.50
CA SER A 97 2.87 0.52 -9.64
C SER A 97 3.92 -0.09 -10.58
N ASP A 98 5.13 0.48 -10.64
CA ASP A 98 6.24 -0.07 -11.43
C ASP A 98 6.81 -1.39 -10.85
N GLY A 99 6.43 -1.76 -9.62
CA GLY A 99 6.88 -2.95 -8.92
C GLY A 99 8.36 -2.97 -8.51
N ILE A 100 9.04 -1.82 -8.60
CA ILE A 100 10.48 -1.66 -8.33
C ILE A 100 10.72 -0.55 -7.31
N THR A 101 10.08 0.60 -7.49
CA THR A 101 10.23 1.75 -6.60
C THR A 101 9.58 1.47 -5.27
N VAL A 102 10.33 1.66 -4.17
CA VAL A 102 9.83 1.44 -2.82
C VAL A 102 8.94 2.61 -2.42
N LYS A 103 7.63 2.35 -2.24
CA LYS A 103 6.66 3.31 -1.69
C LYS A 103 6.86 3.46 -0.17
N ALA A 104 7.05 2.35 0.53
CA ALA A 104 7.27 2.34 1.98
C ALA A 104 7.96 1.06 2.45
N ALA A 105 8.67 1.15 3.56
CA ALA A 105 9.16 -0.02 4.30
C ALA A 105 8.80 0.11 5.78
N ARG A 106 8.48 -1.01 6.41
CA ARG A 106 8.12 -1.13 7.83
C ARG A 106 8.83 -2.34 8.42
N THR A 107 9.53 -2.15 9.52
CA THR A 107 10.21 -3.24 10.23
C THR A 107 9.48 -3.49 11.54
N TYR A 108 9.23 -4.77 11.84
CA TYR A 108 8.55 -5.21 13.04
C TYR A 108 9.49 -6.07 13.87
N ALA A 109 9.53 -5.82 15.17
CA ALA A 109 10.10 -6.75 16.14
C ALA A 109 9.10 -7.86 16.43
N LEU A 110 9.57 -9.11 16.38
CA LEU A 110 8.78 -10.29 16.67
C LEU A 110 9.14 -10.81 18.07
N SER A 111 8.13 -11.23 18.83
CA SER A 111 8.36 -11.85 20.14
C SER A 111 7.47 -13.07 20.32
N TYR A 112 7.99 -14.03 21.08
CA TYR A 112 7.41 -15.35 21.26
C TYR A 112 7.24 -15.65 22.75
N ASP A 113 6.32 -16.53 23.08
CA ASP A 113 6.20 -17.08 24.43
C ASP A 113 7.17 -18.25 24.68
N GLN A 114 7.02 -18.91 25.83
CA GLN A 114 7.87 -20.03 26.26
C GLN A 114 7.71 -21.28 25.39
N ASP A 115 6.57 -21.41 24.70
CA ASP A 115 6.26 -22.55 23.83
C ASP A 115 6.68 -22.26 22.36
N ASN A 116 7.33 -21.11 22.13
CA ASN A 116 7.78 -20.61 20.82
C ASN A 116 6.65 -20.16 19.91
N ASP A 117 5.46 -19.87 20.45
CA ASP A 117 4.34 -19.30 19.71
C ASP A 117 4.50 -17.78 19.58
N LEU A 118 4.21 -17.23 18.39
CA LEU A 118 4.35 -15.80 18.11
C LEU A 118 3.25 -15.03 18.85
N ILE A 119 3.63 -14.14 19.76
CA ILE A 119 2.70 -13.37 20.60
C ILE A 119 2.61 -11.89 20.24
N SER A 120 3.62 -11.34 19.55
CA SER A 120 3.56 -9.93 19.15
C SER A 120 4.39 -9.61 17.91
N GLU A 121 3.88 -8.65 17.14
CA GLU A 121 4.59 -7.99 16.04
C GLU A 121 4.51 -6.48 16.25
N VAL A 122 5.61 -5.84 16.65
CA VAL A 122 5.63 -4.42 17.06
C VAL A 122 6.40 -3.60 16.05
N LEU A 123 5.78 -2.57 15.48
CA LEU A 123 6.42 -1.65 14.53
C LEU A 123 7.57 -0.88 15.21
N GLN A 124 8.73 -0.82 14.53
CA GLN A 124 9.91 -0.05 14.93
C GLN A 124 9.99 1.32 14.26
#